data_AF-A0A351KVB2-F1
#
_entry.id   AF-A0A351KVB2-F1
#
_cell.length_a   1.000
_cell.length_b   1.000
_cell.length_c   1.000
_cell.angle_alpha   90.00
_cell.angle_beta   90.00
_cell.angle_gamma   90.00
#
_symmetry.space_group_name_H-M   'P 1'
#
loop_
_entity.id
_entity.type
_entity.pdbx_description
1 polymer ?
#
loop_
_entity_poly.entity_id
_entity_poly.type
_entity_poly.pdbx_seq_one_letter_code
_entity_poly.pdbx_strand_id
1 'polypeptide(L)'
;MFGGLAAILIAFGFYKAAETRGLPALQWAFGGAIAFYIPNFIWSLSIAKPMMNQLQSASNPSPLGSLWGFSSVLVGIAVAGLLYFVTLRRMKAGDDA
;
A
#
# COMPACT_ATOMS: atom_id res chain seq x y z
N MET A 1 -10.10 -2.55 -9.41
CA MET A 1 -10.79 -1.34 -8.88
C MET A 1 -10.37 -1.01 -7.45
N PHE A 2 -10.35 -1.98 -6.52
CA PHE A 2 -9.99 -1.75 -5.11
C PHE A 2 -8.59 -1.18 -4.85
N GLY A 3 -7.57 -1.60 -5.61
CA GLY A 3 -6.22 -1.04 -5.45
C GLY A 3 -6.12 0.45 -5.75
N GLY A 4 -6.89 0.96 -6.72
CA GLY A 4 -6.92 2.39 -7.03
C GLY A 4 -7.56 3.23 -5.92
N LEU A 5 -8.67 2.75 -5.35
CA LEU A 5 -9.32 3.40 -4.21
C LEU A 5 -8.41 3.41 -2.97
N ALA A 6 -7.72 2.29 -2.68
CA ALA A 6 -6.75 2.23 -1.60
C ALA A 6 -5.59 3.21 -1.82
N ALA A 7 -5.07 3.31 -3.04
CA ALA A 7 -4.01 4.26 -3.37
C ALA A 7 -4.44 5.72 -3.15
N ILE A 8 -5.66 6.08 -3.54
CA ILE A 8 -6.21 7.44 -3.33
C ILE A 8 -6.33 7.73 -1.83
N LEU A 9 -6.87 6.81 -1.04
CA LEU A 9 -7.00 6.98 0.41
C LEU A 9 -5.64 7.15 1.10
N ILE A 10 -4.64 6.37 0.70
CA ILE A 10 -3.28 6.46 1.22
C ILE A 10 -2.64 7.80 0.82
N ALA A 11 -2.72 8.17 -0.46
CA ALA A 11 -2.19 9.44 -0.95
C ALA A 11 -2.84 10.62 -0.23
N PHE A 12 -4.16 10.57 0.00
CA PHE A 12 -4.88 11.60 0.76
C PHE A 12 -4.46 11.64 2.23
N GLY A 13 -4.23 10.49 2.87
CA GLY A 13 -3.72 10.43 4.24
C GLY A 13 -2.35 11.10 4.37
N PHE A 14 -1.43 10.77 3.47
CA PHE A 14 -0.10 11.39 3.41
C PHE A 14 -0.16 12.89 3.07
N TYR A 15 -1.03 13.29 2.12
CA TYR A 15 -1.27 14.69 1.78
C TYR A 15 -1.71 15.48 3.01
N LYS A 16 -2.77 15.03 3.68
CA LYS A 16 -3.35 15.72 4.84
C LYS A 16 -2.36 15.79 6.00
N ALA A 17 -1.59 14.73 6.23
CA ALA A 17 -0.56 14.69 7.27
C ALA A 17 0.62 15.65 7.01
N ALA A 18 0.98 15.86 5.74
CA ALA A 18 2.02 16.80 5.37
C ALA A 18 1.52 18.25 5.39
N GLU A 19 0.29 18.48 4.94
CA GLU A 19 -0.38 19.79 4.97
C GLU A 19 -0.52 20.33 6.39
N THR A 20 -0.93 19.50 7.35
CA THR A 20 -1.04 19.92 8.78
C THR A 20 0.30 20.23 9.43
N ARG A 21 1.43 19.89 8.77
CA ARG A 21 2.79 20.09 9.28
C ARG A 21 3.60 21.09 8.44
N GLY A 22 2.97 21.77 7.49
CA GLY A 22 3.65 22.73 6.61
C GLY A 22 4.70 22.11 5.68
N LEU A 23 4.65 20.80 5.45
CA LEU A 23 5.57 20.10 4.55
C LEU A 23 5.04 20.11 3.11
N PRO A 24 5.88 19.79 2.10
CA PRO A 24 5.47 19.70 0.71
C PRO A 24 4.41 18.61 0.47
N ALA A 25 3.13 18.95 0.64
CA ALA A 25 2.03 18.00 0.70
C ALA A 25 1.87 17.17 -0.58
N LEU A 26 2.11 17.78 -1.75
CA LEU A 26 2.05 17.09 -3.03
C LEU A 26 3.13 16.00 -3.14
N GLN A 27 4.37 16.29 -2.72
CA GLN A 27 5.47 15.31 -2.76
C GLN A 27 5.22 14.14 -1.81
N TRP A 28 4.68 14.42 -0.63
CA TRP A 28 4.28 13.38 0.33
C TRP A 28 3.11 12.53 -0.16
N ALA A 29 2.14 13.12 -0.87
CA ALA A 29 1.05 12.37 -1.51
C ALA A 29 1.58 11.38 -2.56
N PHE A 30 2.53 11.81 -3.41
CA PHE A 30 3.23 10.93 -4.34
C PHE A 30 4.04 9.85 -3.60
N GLY A 31 4.73 10.22 -2.52
CA GLY A 31 5.45 9.27 -1.66
C GLY A 31 4.55 8.18 -1.09
N GLY A 32 3.36 8.56 -0.59
CA GLY A 32 2.34 7.62 -0.11
C GLY A 32 1.80 6.71 -1.21
N ALA A 33 1.54 7.25 -2.40
CA ALA A 33 1.10 6.45 -3.56
C ALA A 33 2.18 5.43 -3.97
N ILE A 34 3.45 5.85 -4.04
CA ILE A 34 4.58 4.97 -4.35
C ILE A 34 4.76 3.89 -3.28
N ALA A 35 4.66 4.27 -2.00
CA ALA A 35 4.71 3.38 -0.85
C ALA A 35 3.62 2.29 -0.88
N PHE A 36 2.48 2.57 -1.49
CA PHE A 36 1.43 1.57 -1.73
C PHE A 36 1.70 0.73 -2.99
N TYR A 37 2.02 1.38 -4.11
CA TYR A 37 2.10 0.71 -5.41
C TYR A 37 3.30 -0.22 -5.56
N ILE A 38 4.48 0.17 -5.07
CA ILE A 38 5.70 -0.65 -5.22
C ILE A 38 5.54 -2.01 -4.51
N PRO A 39 5.19 -2.07 -3.21
CA PRO A 39 5.03 -3.36 -2.52
C PRO A 39 3.87 -4.17 -3.07
N ASN A 40 2.74 -3.51 -3.40
CA ASN A 40 1.60 -4.16 -4.04
C ASN A 40 2.00 -4.82 -5.38
N PHE A 41 2.80 -4.13 -6.20
CA PHE A 41 3.25 -4.66 -7.48
C PHE A 41 4.24 -5.80 -7.32
N ILE A 42 5.23 -5.65 -6.42
CA ILE A 42 6.21 -6.70 -6.10
C ILE A 42 5.51 -7.96 -5.61
N TRP A 43 4.57 -7.83 -4.65
CA TRP A 43 3.82 -8.96 -4.13
C TRP A 43 2.93 -9.60 -5.20
N SER A 44 2.25 -8.78 -6.00
CA SER A 44 1.39 -9.27 -7.07
C SER A 44 2.14 -10.13 -8.07
N LEU A 45 3.31 -9.66 -8.54
CA LEU A 45 4.12 -10.40 -9.51
C LEU A 45 4.86 -11.60 -8.90
N SER A 46 5.43 -11.44 -7.72
CA SER A 46 6.34 -12.43 -7.14
C SER A 46 5.62 -13.56 -6.39
N ILE A 47 4.41 -13.30 -5.87
CA ILE A 47 3.70 -14.23 -4.99
C ILE A 47 2.29 -14.50 -5.50
N ALA A 48 1.48 -13.47 -5.70
CA ALA A 48 0.06 -13.66 -6.04
C ALA A 48 -0.12 -14.34 -7.40
N LYS A 49 0.59 -13.89 -8.45
CA LYS A 49 0.57 -14.51 -9.77
C LYS A 49 1.02 -15.97 -9.77
N PRO A 50 2.21 -16.34 -9.24
CA PRO A 50 2.63 -17.74 -9.24
C PRO A 50 1.72 -18.63 -8.40
N MET A 51 1.23 -18.18 -7.23
CA MET A 51 0.26 -18.97 -6.47
C MET A 51 -1.07 -19.13 -7.21
N MET A 52 -1.56 -18.08 -7.88
CA MET A 52 -2.79 -18.16 -8.66
C MET A 52 -2.63 -19.13 -9.84
N ASN A 53 -1.49 -19.12 -10.53
CA ASN A 53 -1.20 -20.08 -11.60
C ASN A 53 -1.14 -21.53 -11.08
N GLN A 54 -0.55 -21.76 -9.91
CA GLN A 54 -0.52 -23.09 -9.29
C GLN A 54 -1.93 -23.57 -8.89
N LEU A 55 -2.75 -22.68 -8.32
CA LEU A 55 -4.13 -22.98 -7.90
C LEU A 55 -5.09 -23.20 -9.08
N GLN A 56 -4.93 -22.43 -10.16
CA GLN A 56 -5.72 -22.62 -11.39
C GLN A 56 -5.37 -23.92 -12.13
N SER A 57 -4.11 -24.37 -12.04
CA SER A 57 -3.68 -25.66 -12.60
C SER A 57 -4.24 -26.85 -11.81
N ALA A 58 -4.56 -26.65 -10.54
CA ALA A 58 -5.15 -27.66 -9.65
C ALA A 58 -6.68 -27.71 -9.78
N SER A 59 -7.19 -27.91 -11.01
CA SER A 59 -8.53 -28.48 -11.32
C SER A 59 -9.82 -27.85 -10.74
N ASN A 60 -9.80 -26.76 -9.96
CA ASN A 60 -11.02 -26.06 -9.56
C ASN A 60 -10.80 -24.54 -9.43
N PRO A 61 -11.68 -23.68 -10.00
CA PRO A 61 -11.68 -22.25 -9.73
C PRO A 61 -12.12 -22.00 -8.29
N SER A 62 -11.18 -22.16 -7.36
CA SER A 62 -11.44 -21.99 -5.93
C SER A 62 -11.55 -20.48 -5.59
N PRO A 63 -12.50 -20.08 -4.73
CA PRO A 63 -12.58 -18.71 -4.17
C PRO A 63 -11.24 -18.20 -3.58
N LEU A 64 -10.36 -19.13 -3.19
CA LEU A 64 -9.00 -18.84 -2.73
C LEU A 64 -8.14 -18.13 -3.79
N GLY A 65 -8.29 -18.43 -5.08
CA GLY A 65 -7.54 -17.77 -6.15
C GLY A 65 -7.83 -16.26 -6.23
N SER A 66 -9.11 -15.89 -6.05
CA SER A 66 -9.55 -14.50 -5.99
C SER A 66 -9.03 -13.79 -4.73
N LEU A 67 -9.03 -14.47 -3.58
CA LEU A 67 -8.47 -13.94 -2.31
C LEU A 67 -6.97 -13.63 -2.43
N TRP A 68 -6.21 -14.48 -3.12
CA TRP A 68 -4.80 -14.23 -3.39
C TRP A 68 -4.59 -13.00 -4.27
N GLY A 69 -5.46 -12.74 -5.24
CA GLY A 69 -5.46 -11.49 -6.01
C GLY A 69 -5.70 -10.23 -5.16
N PHE A 70 -6.47 -10.33 -4.07
CA PHE A 70 -6.69 -9.24 -3.12
C PHE A 70 -5.55 -9.08 -2.09
N SER A 71 -4.77 -10.14 -1.84
CA SER A 71 -3.68 -10.11 -0.86
C SER A 71 -2.64 -9.03 -1.14
N SER A 72 -2.37 -8.72 -2.40
CA SER A 72 -1.39 -7.70 -2.78
C SER A 72 -1.82 -6.29 -2.33
N VAL A 73 -3.13 -6.00 -2.37
CA VAL A 73 -3.68 -4.73 -1.91
C VAL A 73 -3.51 -4.59 -0.40
N LEU A 74 -3.73 -5.67 0.35
CA LEU A 74 -3.52 -5.69 1.80
C LEU A 74 -2.05 -5.45 2.16
N VAL A 75 -1.12 -6.06 1.42
CA VAL A 75 0.32 -5.84 1.59
C VAL A 75 0.70 -4.40 1.29
N GLY A 76 0.19 -3.83 0.19
CA GLY A 76 0.39 -2.42 -0.13
C GLY A 76 -0.13 -1.48 0.96
N ILE A 77 -1.32 -1.75 1.50
CA ILE A 77 -1.91 -0.96 2.60
C ILE A 77 -1.06 -1.09 3.87
N ALA A 78 -0.62 -2.30 4.22
CA ALA A 78 0.19 -2.55 5.41
C ALA A 78 1.52 -1.79 5.34
N VAL A 79 2.22 -1.85 4.19
CA VAL A 79 3.50 -1.14 4.01
C VAL A 79 3.31 0.37 4.02
N ALA A 80 2.30 0.89 3.30
CA ALA A 80 2.03 2.32 3.31
C ALA A 80 1.60 2.83 4.69
N GLY A 81 0.78 2.06 5.42
CA GLY A 81 0.38 2.37 6.79
C GLY A 81 1.56 2.34 7.76
N LEU A 82 2.48 1.39 7.59
CA LEU A 82 3.73 1.34 8.36
C LEU A 82 4.59 2.58 8.08
N LEU A 83 4.77 2.94 6.81
CA LEU A 83 5.53 4.14 6.42
C LEU A 83 4.87 5.42 6.93
N TYR A 84 3.54 5.50 6.88
CA TYR A 84 2.78 6.60 7.45
C TYR A 84 3.09 6.70 8.96
N PHE A 85 2.99 5.58 9.69
CA PHE A 85 3.24 5.54 11.12
C PHE A 85 4.69 5.90 11.50
N VAL A 86 5.67 5.33 10.80
CA VAL A 86 7.09 5.59 11.04
C VAL A 86 7.44 7.05 10.75
N THR A 87 6.98 7.59 9.62
CA THR A 87 7.28 8.98 9.23
C THR A 87 6.56 9.97 10.15
N LEU A 88 5.30 9.72 10.54
CA LEU A 88 4.59 10.58 11.49
C LEU A 88 5.16 10.54 12.90
N ARG A 89 5.58 9.37 13.40
CA ARG A 89 6.23 9.25 14.70
C ARG A 89 7.55 10.00 14.73
N ARG A 90 8.35 9.90 13.67
CA ARG A 90 9.63 10.62 13.59
C ARG A 90 9.46 12.13 13.48
N MET A 91 8.43 12.60 12.77
CA MET A 91 8.15 14.05 12.72
C MET A 91 7.65 14.60 14.05
N LYS A 92 6.90 13.83 14.84
CA LYS A 92 6.49 14.27 16.19
C LYS A 92 7.66 14.34 17.17
N ALA A 93 8.67 13.47 17.03
CA ALA A 93 9.85 13.47 17.89
C ALA A 93 10.88 14.56 17.54
N GLY A 94 10.73 15.25 16.40
CA GLY A 94 11.63 16.33 15.98
C GLY A 94 11.24 17.73 16.48
N ASP A 95 10.05 17.88 17.07
CA ASP A 95 9.56 19.13 17.67
C ASP A 95 9.93 19.25 19.17
N ASP A 96 10.47 18.19 19.76
CA ASP A 96 10.87 18.11 21.18
C ASP A 96 12.41 18.20 21.38
N ALA A 97 13.18 18.57 20.35
CA ALA A 97 14.64 18.71 20.38
C ALA A 97 15.10 20.13 20.03
#